data_AF-A0A9P6MG30-F1
#
_entry.id   AF-A0A9P6MG30-F1
#
_cell.length_a   1.000
_cell.length_b   1.000
_cell.length_c   1.000
_cell.angle_alpha   90.00
_cell.angle_beta   90.00
_cell.angle_gamma   90.00
#
_symmetry.space_group_name_H-M   'P 1'
#
loop_
_entity.id
_entity.type
_entity.pdbx_description
1 polymer ?
#
loop_
_entity_poly.entity_id
_entity_poly.type
_entity_poly.pdbx_seq_one_letter_code
_entity_poly.pdbx_strand_id
1 'polypeptide(L)'
;MSFQVHFDKITSRISKLCYGLNSDFVDPPRVSQKVVQGMYQGITTVELDNLAAETAAYLTTKHPDYATLAARIAISNLHKETKKAFSTVIEDLYTHYHPKLNKNVPLVSKEIYEIVKENTDRLNSAIIYDRDYGYNFFGFKTLERSYLMRIN
;
A
#
# COMPACT_ATOMS: atom_id res chain seq x y z
N MET A 1 15.94 -14.47 -14.64
CA MET A 1 15.05 -13.63 -15.48
C MET A 1 15.89 -12.50 -16.06
N SER A 2 15.70 -12.12 -17.33
CA SER A 2 16.47 -11.05 -17.97
C SER A 2 16.00 -9.65 -17.53
N PHE A 3 16.89 -8.67 -17.60
CA PHE A 3 16.62 -7.25 -17.28
C PHE A 3 15.35 -6.73 -17.97
N GLN A 4 15.19 -7.02 -19.26
CA GLN A 4 14.05 -6.61 -20.08
C GLN A 4 12.71 -7.12 -19.51
N VAL A 5 12.68 -8.36 -19.04
CA VAL A 5 11.44 -8.96 -18.48
C VAL A 5 11.05 -8.29 -17.15
N HIS A 6 12.01 -7.87 -16.32
CA HIS A 6 11.72 -7.12 -15.10
C HIS A 6 11.22 -5.71 -15.42
N PHE A 7 11.89 -5.03 -16.36
CA PHE A 7 11.52 -3.69 -16.80
C PHE A 7 10.08 -3.63 -17.33
N ASP A 8 9.70 -4.54 -18.22
CA ASP A 8 8.35 -4.57 -18.82
C ASP A 8 7.27 -4.83 -17.76
N LYS A 9 7.54 -5.75 -16.82
CA LYS A 9 6.60 -6.07 -15.74
C LYS A 9 6.42 -4.91 -14.77
N ILE A 10 7.50 -4.25 -14.36
CA ILE A 10 7.43 -3.08 -13.47
C ILE A 10 6.67 -1.94 -14.18
N THR A 11 7.02 -1.65 -15.43
CA THR A 11 6.37 -0.61 -16.22
C THR A 11 4.88 -0.87 -16.37
N SER A 12 4.47 -2.10 -16.73
CA SER A 12 3.06 -2.46 -16.84
C SER A 12 2.29 -2.21 -15.54
N ARG A 13 2.89 -2.53 -14.39
CA ARG A 13 2.27 -2.32 -13.08
C ARG A 13 2.13 -0.83 -12.74
N ILE A 14 3.17 -0.04 -12.98
CA ILE A 14 3.15 1.42 -12.72
C ILE A 14 2.14 2.10 -13.65
N SER A 15 2.13 1.76 -14.95
CA SER A 15 1.20 2.35 -15.92
C SER A 15 -0.27 2.19 -15.55
N LYS A 16 -0.66 1.05 -14.95
CA LYS A 16 -2.03 0.83 -14.47
C LYS A 16 -2.44 1.78 -13.36
N LEU A 17 -1.49 2.37 -12.64
CA LEU A 17 -1.73 3.33 -11.55
C LEU A 17 -1.70 4.79 -12.02
N CYS A 18 -1.43 5.04 -13.31
CA CYS A 18 -1.35 6.39 -13.88
C CYS A 18 -2.68 6.95 -14.40
N TYR A 19 -3.82 6.29 -14.12
CA TYR A 19 -5.13 6.75 -14.57
C TYR A 19 -5.42 8.18 -14.08
N GLY A 20 -5.84 9.07 -14.98
CA GLY A 20 -6.15 10.46 -14.65
C GLY A 20 -4.96 11.31 -14.19
N LEU A 21 -3.72 10.83 -14.34
CA LEU A 21 -2.52 11.65 -14.17
C LEU A 21 -2.13 12.30 -15.51
N ASN A 22 -1.41 13.41 -15.45
CA ASN A 22 -0.96 14.11 -16.65
C ASN A 22 0.12 13.31 -17.40
N SER A 23 -0.25 12.73 -18.55
CA SER A 23 0.60 11.89 -19.38
C SER A 23 1.74 12.62 -20.07
N ASP A 24 1.67 13.95 -20.17
CA ASP A 24 2.75 14.76 -20.77
C ASP A 24 3.96 14.85 -19.82
N PHE A 25 3.75 14.61 -18.52
CA PHE A 25 4.78 14.72 -17.49
C PHE A 25 5.07 13.41 -16.75
N VAL A 26 4.04 12.60 -16.49
CA VAL A 26 4.18 11.33 -15.77
C VAL A 26 4.53 10.22 -16.75
N ASP A 27 5.75 9.69 -16.62
CA ASP A 27 6.36 8.70 -17.50
C ASP A 27 6.67 7.42 -16.71
N PRO A 28 5.80 6.38 -16.79
CA PRO A 28 6.01 5.10 -16.12
C PRO A 28 7.32 4.39 -16.52
N PRO A 29 7.68 4.27 -17.82
CA PRO A 29 8.99 3.76 -18.23
C PRO A 29 10.16 4.44 -17.50
N ARG A 30 10.14 5.77 -17.34
CA ARG A 30 11.20 6.50 -16.62
C ARG A 30 11.32 6.09 -15.16
N VAL A 31 10.20 5.88 -14.47
CA VAL A 31 10.20 5.36 -13.10
C VAL A 31 10.82 3.95 -13.08
N SER A 32 10.36 3.06 -13.96
CA SER A 32 10.84 1.69 -14.05
C SER A 32 12.35 1.60 -14.32
N GLN A 33 12.90 2.44 -15.21
CA GLN A 33 14.34 2.45 -15.49
C GLN A 33 15.14 2.73 -14.21
N LYS A 34 14.72 3.72 -13.42
CA LYS A 34 15.35 4.07 -12.14
C LYS A 34 15.18 2.97 -11.09
N VAL A 35 14.02 2.34 -11.02
CA VAL A 35 13.77 1.22 -10.10
C VAL A 35 14.68 0.05 -10.40
N VAL A 36 14.81 -0.34 -11.68
CA VAL A 36 15.66 -1.49 -12.06
C VAL A 36 17.13 -1.23 -11.76
N GLN A 37 17.60 0.02 -11.83
CA GLN A 37 18.96 0.39 -11.43
C GLN A 37 19.23 0.19 -9.92
N GLY A 38 18.20 0.26 -9.08
CA GLY A 38 18.30 0.03 -7.65
C GLY A 38 18.07 -1.42 -7.22
N MET A 39 17.78 -2.34 -8.16
CA MET A 39 17.53 -3.74 -7.85
C MET A 39 18.83 -4.51 -7.55
N TYR A 40 18.74 -5.45 -6.61
CA TYR A 40 19.80 -6.41 -6.31
C TYR A 40 19.24 -7.84 -6.32
N GLN A 41 20.14 -8.83 -6.41
CA GLN A 41 19.77 -10.23 -6.39
C GLN A 41 19.12 -10.59 -5.05
N GLY A 42 17.90 -11.13 -5.09
CA GLY A 42 17.15 -11.51 -3.89
C GLY A 42 16.24 -10.41 -3.33
N ILE A 43 16.10 -9.27 -4.01
CA ILE A 43 15.12 -8.24 -3.63
C ILE A 43 13.70 -8.84 -3.55
N THR A 44 13.01 -8.56 -2.45
CA THR A 44 11.63 -9.00 -2.25
C THR A 44 10.65 -8.14 -3.06
N THR A 45 9.43 -8.64 -3.27
CA THR A 45 8.41 -7.87 -4.00
C THR A 45 7.98 -6.62 -3.22
N VAL A 46 7.97 -6.68 -1.89
CA VAL A 46 7.65 -5.55 -1.00
C VAL A 46 8.73 -4.47 -1.08
N GLU A 47 10.00 -4.86 -1.01
CA GLU A 47 11.14 -3.92 -1.17
C GLU A 47 11.13 -3.27 -2.56
N LEU A 48 10.83 -4.04 -3.61
CA LEU A 48 10.72 -3.52 -4.97
C LEU A 48 9.59 -2.48 -5.10
N ASP A 49 8.43 -2.75 -4.52
CA ASP A 49 7.28 -1.84 -4.57
C ASP A 49 7.55 -0.56 -3.74
N ASN A 50 8.25 -0.68 -2.60
CA ASN A 50 8.69 0.46 -1.80
C ASN A 50 9.70 1.32 -2.58
N LEU A 51 10.71 0.71 -3.21
CA LEU A 51 11.67 1.40 -4.06
C LEU A 51 10.98 2.15 -5.21
N ALA A 52 9.96 1.55 -5.82
CA ALA A 52 9.17 2.18 -6.88
C ALA A 52 8.38 3.39 -6.37
N ALA A 53 7.75 3.30 -5.20
CA ALA A 53 7.04 4.42 -4.60
C ALA A 53 7.99 5.58 -4.23
N GLU A 54 9.14 5.29 -3.63
CA GLU A 54 10.15 6.31 -3.28
C GLU A 54 10.76 6.96 -4.53
N THR A 55 11.04 6.17 -5.56
CA THR A 55 11.54 6.67 -6.85
C THR A 55 10.53 7.62 -7.50
N ALA A 56 9.25 7.25 -7.50
CA ALA A 56 8.19 8.14 -7.98
C ALA A 56 8.09 9.41 -7.12
N ALA A 57 8.17 9.30 -5.79
CA ALA A 57 8.08 10.45 -4.89
C ALA A 57 9.23 11.45 -5.13
N TYR A 58 10.44 10.97 -5.42
CA TYR A 58 11.57 11.82 -5.80
C TYR A 58 11.31 12.65 -7.08
N LEU A 59 10.53 12.11 -8.01
CA LEU A 59 10.14 12.79 -9.25
C LEU A 59 9.02 13.83 -9.06
N THR A 60 8.50 14.02 -7.85
CA THR A 60 7.57 15.13 -7.52
C THR A 60 8.17 16.50 -7.86
N THR A 61 9.50 16.62 -7.80
CA THR A 61 10.22 17.84 -8.22
C THR A 61 10.08 18.15 -9.72
N LYS A 62 9.62 17.19 -10.53
CA LYS A 62 9.36 17.34 -11.97
C LYS A 62 7.89 17.65 -12.25
N HIS A 63 6.97 16.98 -11.57
CA HIS A 63 5.54 17.25 -11.67
C HIS A 63 4.81 16.74 -10.42
N PRO A 64 3.82 17.47 -9.86
CA PRO A 64 3.11 17.06 -8.64
C PRO A 64 2.41 15.70 -8.74
N ASP A 65 1.92 15.30 -9.92
CA ASP A 65 1.25 14.00 -10.11
C ASP A 65 2.15 12.79 -9.81
N TYR A 66 3.47 12.95 -9.81
CA TYR A 66 4.37 11.89 -9.33
C TYR A 66 4.18 11.60 -7.84
N ALA A 67 3.77 12.57 -7.03
CA ALA A 67 3.41 12.34 -5.62
C ALA A 67 2.13 11.50 -5.51
N THR A 68 1.17 11.69 -6.42
CA THR A 68 -0.03 10.86 -6.49
C THR A 68 0.32 9.45 -6.96
N LEU A 69 1.16 9.31 -7.99
CA LEU A 69 1.63 8.01 -8.46
C LEU A 69 2.37 7.24 -7.37
N ALA A 70 3.28 7.91 -6.65
CA ALA A 70 4.01 7.34 -5.53
C ALA A 70 3.08 6.83 -4.44
N ALA A 71 2.04 7.61 -4.08
CA ALA A 71 1.02 7.19 -3.14
C ALA A 71 0.31 5.93 -3.63
N ARG A 72 -0.13 5.91 -4.89
CA ARG A 72 -0.85 4.77 -5.48
C ARG A 72 -0.01 3.51 -5.50
N ILE A 73 1.30 3.60 -5.76
CA ILE A 73 2.20 2.45 -5.68
C ILE A 73 2.27 1.93 -4.24
N ALA A 74 2.47 2.83 -3.26
CA ALA A 74 2.57 2.46 -1.85
C ALA A 74 1.26 1.84 -1.31
N ILE A 75 0.10 2.41 -1.67
CA ILE A 75 -1.23 1.90 -1.31
C ILE A 75 -1.50 0.57 -1.98
N SER A 76 -1.14 0.40 -3.26
CA SER A 76 -1.27 -0.88 -3.95
C SER A 76 -0.42 -1.97 -3.29
N ASN A 77 0.74 -1.62 -2.74
CA ASN A 77 1.54 -2.53 -1.94
C ASN A 77 0.83 -2.87 -0.61
N LEU A 78 0.36 -1.85 0.12
CA LEU A 78 -0.38 -2.03 1.37
C LEU A 78 -1.60 -2.95 1.21
N HIS A 79 -2.37 -2.81 0.12
CA HIS A 79 -3.52 -3.67 -0.16
C HIS A 79 -3.16 -5.15 -0.37
N LYS A 80 -1.94 -5.47 -0.83
CA LYS A 80 -1.49 -6.87 -0.96
C LYS A 80 -1.10 -7.47 0.39
N GLU A 81 -0.56 -6.63 1.27
CA GLU A 81 -0.09 -7.03 2.60
C GLU A 81 -1.21 -6.94 3.66
N THR A 82 -2.43 -6.55 3.28
CA THR A 82 -3.57 -6.37 4.19
C THR A 82 -4.74 -7.25 3.76
N LYS A 83 -5.42 -7.87 4.74
CA LYS A 83 -6.65 -8.62 4.46
C LYS A 83 -7.76 -7.69 3.96
N LYS A 84 -8.46 -8.12 2.91
CA LYS A 84 -9.45 -7.28 2.21
C LYS A 84 -10.72 -7.00 3.01
N ALA A 85 -11.17 -7.91 3.89
CA ALA A 85 -12.41 -7.71 4.64
C ALA A 85 -12.12 -6.97 5.95
N PHE A 86 -12.82 -5.85 6.18
CA PHE A 86 -12.67 -5.04 7.40
C PHE A 86 -12.96 -5.85 8.67
N SER A 87 -14.03 -6.64 8.67
CA SER A 87 -14.36 -7.50 9.82
C SER A 87 -13.25 -8.49 10.18
N THR A 88 -12.54 -9.04 9.18
CA THR A 88 -11.41 -9.95 9.42
C THR A 88 -10.22 -9.23 10.04
N VAL A 89 -9.95 -7.99 9.63
CA VAL A 89 -8.89 -7.18 10.26
C VAL A 89 -9.26 -6.83 11.71
N ILE A 90 -10.52 -6.49 11.98
CA ILE A 90 -11.02 -6.23 13.34
C ILE A 90 -10.93 -7.48 14.22
N GLU A 91 -11.22 -8.66 13.66
CA GLU A 91 -11.02 -9.93 14.35
C GLU A 91 -9.55 -10.15 14.71
N ASP A 92 -8.62 -9.99 13.76
CA ASP A 92 -7.18 -10.13 14.03
C ASP A 92 -6.70 -9.16 15.14
N LEU A 93 -7.19 -7.91 15.11
CA LEU A 93 -6.87 -6.90 16.11
C LEU A 93 -7.42 -7.25 17.49
N TYR A 94 -8.63 -7.81 17.55
CA TYR A 94 -9.26 -8.23 18.81
C TYR A 94 -8.58 -9.47 19.40
N THR A 95 -8.28 -10.46 18.56
CA THR A 95 -7.61 -11.70 18.96
C THR A 95 -6.09 -11.58 19.00
N HIS A 96 -5.54 -10.36 18.98
CA HIS A 96 -4.11 -10.14 18.94
C HIS A 96 -3.41 -10.82 20.13
N TYR A 97 -2.46 -11.69 19.82
CA TYR A 97 -1.57 -12.32 20.78
C TYR A 97 -0.22 -11.60 20.83
N HIS A 98 0.20 -11.16 22.02
CA HIS A 98 1.49 -10.49 22.19
C HIS A 98 2.59 -11.52 22.52
N PRO A 99 3.49 -11.86 21.57
CA PRO A 99 4.42 -12.99 21.73
C PRO A 99 5.37 -12.82 22.92
N LYS A 100 5.88 -11.61 23.17
CA LYS A 100 6.79 -11.36 24.30
C LYS A 100 6.13 -11.40 25.68
N LEU A 101 4.81 -11.17 25.75
CA LEU A 101 4.06 -11.18 27.00
C LEU A 101 3.30 -12.49 27.20
N ASN A 102 3.33 -13.37 26.19
CA ASN A 102 2.67 -14.67 26.15
C ASN A 102 1.18 -14.60 26.55
N LYS A 103 0.47 -13.56 26.07
CA LYS A 103 -0.94 -13.31 26.40
C LYS A 103 -1.68 -12.60 25.27
N ASN A 104 -3.00 -12.75 25.26
CA ASN A 104 -3.89 -11.97 24.39
C ASN A 104 -3.92 -10.52 24.87
N VAL A 105 -3.64 -9.59 23.96
CA VAL A 105 -3.70 -8.14 24.18
C VAL A 105 -4.51 -7.54 23.03
N PRO A 106 -5.85 -7.49 23.18
CA PRO A 106 -6.73 -6.91 22.16
C PRO A 106 -6.33 -5.45 21.87
N LEU A 107 -6.22 -5.12 20.57
CA LEU A 107 -5.93 -3.76 20.09
C LEU A 107 -7.20 -2.93 19.84
N VAL A 108 -8.36 -3.59 19.87
CA VAL A 108 -9.69 -2.98 19.79
C VAL A 108 -10.55 -3.48 20.95
N SER A 109 -11.55 -2.70 21.36
CA SER A 109 -12.46 -3.10 22.43
C SER A 109 -13.36 -4.27 22.00
N LYS A 110 -13.79 -5.06 22.98
CA LYS A 110 -14.76 -6.14 22.77
C LYS A 110 -16.08 -5.62 22.18
N GLU A 111 -16.53 -4.47 22.65
CA GLU A 111 -17.74 -3.80 22.14
C GLU A 111 -17.65 -3.53 20.64
N ILE A 112 -16.54 -2.95 20.17
CA ILE A 112 -16.33 -2.70 18.73
C ILE A 112 -16.29 -4.01 17.95
N TYR A 113 -15.58 -5.03 18.46
CA TYR A 113 -15.53 -6.34 17.82
C TYR A 113 -16.93 -6.96 17.66
N GLU A 114 -17.75 -6.94 18.71
CA GLU A 114 -19.10 -7.51 18.69
C GLU A 114 -20.02 -6.75 17.73
N ILE A 115 -20.02 -5.41 17.76
CA ILE A 115 -20.79 -4.58 16.82
C ILE A 115 -20.40 -4.89 15.37
N VAL A 116 -19.10 -4.97 15.08
CA VAL A 116 -18.61 -5.25 13.72
C VAL A 116 -19.01 -6.66 13.29
N LYS A 117 -18.89 -7.65 14.18
CA LYS A 117 -19.24 -9.04 13.91
C LYS A 117 -20.72 -9.21 13.60
N GLU A 118 -21.60 -8.60 14.39
CA GLU A 118 -23.06 -8.64 14.19
C GLU A 118 -23.50 -7.94 12.89
N ASN A 119 -22.72 -6.98 12.39
CA ASN A 119 -23.04 -6.18 11.21
C ASN A 119 -22.07 -6.42 10.03
N THR A 120 -21.43 -7.60 9.99
CA THR A 120 -20.31 -7.92 9.09
C THR A 120 -20.60 -7.57 7.63
N ASP A 121 -21.70 -8.09 7.06
CA ASP A 121 -22.00 -7.92 5.63
C ASP A 121 -22.24 -6.46 5.26
N ARG A 122 -22.96 -5.72 6.12
CA ARG A 122 -23.28 -4.31 5.92
C ARG A 122 -22.03 -3.44 5.99
N LEU A 123 -21.15 -3.67 6.98
CA LEU A 123 -19.96 -2.84 7.17
C LEU A 123 -18.89 -3.14 6.12
N ASN A 124 -18.66 -4.42 5.79
CA ASN A 124 -17.69 -4.79 4.75
C ASN A 124 -18.10 -4.24 3.38
N SER A 125 -19.38 -4.30 3.01
CA SER A 125 -19.86 -3.80 1.71
C SER A 125 -19.92 -2.27 1.62
N ALA A 126 -19.97 -1.56 2.74
CA ALA A 126 -19.98 -0.10 2.76
C ALA A 126 -18.61 0.54 2.45
N ILE A 127 -17.51 -0.22 2.58
CA ILE A 127 -16.14 0.29 2.40
C ILE A 127 -15.76 0.28 0.92
N ILE A 128 -15.30 1.44 0.44
CA ILE A 128 -14.84 1.63 -0.94
C ILE A 128 -13.32 1.80 -0.91
N TYR A 129 -12.57 0.71 -1.14
CA TYR A 129 -11.11 0.68 -1.09
C TYR A 129 -10.42 1.57 -2.13
N ASP A 130 -11.09 1.88 -3.24
CA ASP A 130 -10.54 2.80 -4.25
C ASP A 130 -10.34 4.22 -3.70
N ARG A 131 -11.01 4.58 -2.60
CA ARG A 131 -10.82 5.89 -1.93
C ARG A 131 -9.43 6.03 -1.34
N ASP A 132 -8.73 4.92 -1.04
CA ASP A 132 -7.36 4.99 -0.54
C ASP A 132 -6.43 5.66 -1.56
N TYR A 133 -6.69 5.47 -2.86
CA TYR A 133 -5.90 6.11 -3.94
C TYR A 133 -6.10 7.63 -4.07
N GLY A 134 -6.92 8.25 -3.21
CA GLY A 134 -7.10 9.69 -3.12
C GLY A 134 -6.02 10.42 -2.32
N TYR A 135 -5.16 9.72 -1.58
CA TYR A 135 -4.06 10.34 -0.83
C TYR A 135 -2.87 10.69 -1.74
N ASN A 136 -2.11 11.72 -1.36
CA ASN A 136 -0.75 11.93 -1.87
C ASN A 136 0.26 11.14 -1.03
N PHE A 137 1.50 10.99 -1.54
CA PHE A 137 2.49 10.09 -0.94
C PHE A 137 2.85 10.46 0.49
N PHE A 138 3.06 11.75 0.77
CA PHE A 138 3.43 12.19 2.11
C PHE A 138 2.30 12.02 3.11
N GLY A 139 1.06 12.34 2.73
CA GLY A 139 -0.12 12.11 3.55
C GLY A 139 -0.30 10.63 3.87
N PHE A 140 -0.15 9.76 2.86
CA PHE A 140 -0.19 8.31 3.08
C PHE A 140 0.93 7.83 4.02
N LYS A 141 2.17 8.28 3.86
CA LYS A 141 3.28 7.89 4.74
C LYS A 141 3.10 8.37 6.18
N THR A 142 2.46 9.51 6.40
CA THR A 142 2.05 9.93 7.75
C THR A 142 1.06 8.96 8.37
N LEU A 143 0.02 8.56 7.62
CA LEU A 143 -0.96 7.56 8.08
C LEU A 143 -0.31 6.21 8.38
N GLU A 144 0.49 5.70 7.44
CA GLU A 144 1.21 4.42 7.55
C GLU A 144 2.11 4.39 8.79
N ARG A 145 2.81 5.49 9.09
CA ARG A 145 3.76 5.56 10.21
C ARG A 145 3.09 5.54 11.58
N SER A 146 1.96 6.25 11.74
CA SER A 146 1.46 6.62 13.06
C SER A 146 -0.01 6.30 13.33
N TYR A 147 -0.81 6.04 12.30
CA TYR A 147 -2.26 5.92 12.44
C TYR A 147 -2.78 4.53 12.10
N LEU A 148 -2.15 3.83 11.16
CA LEU A 148 -2.54 2.46 10.85
C LEU A 148 -2.05 1.52 11.96
N MET A 149 -2.99 0.80 12.59
CA MET A 149 -2.68 -0.21 13.59
C MET A 149 -1.87 -1.35 12.96
N ARG A 150 -0.91 -1.89 13.72
CA ARG A 150 0.02 -2.93 13.25
C ARG A 150 -0.08 -4.15 14.13
N ILE A 151 -0.07 -5.31 13.50
CA ILE A 151 0.08 -6.61 14.15
C ILE A 151 1.44 -7.12 13.71
N ASN A 152 2.38 -7.24 14.65
CA ASN A 152 3.76 -7.69 14.42
C ASN A 152 4.01 -9.06 15.06
#